data_AF-A0A1B9AF77-F1
#
_entry.id   AF-A0A1B9AF77-F1
#
_cell.length_a   1.000
_cell.length_b   1.000
_cell.length_c   1.000
_cell.angle_alpha   90.00
_cell.angle_beta   90.00
_cell.angle_gamma   90.00
#
_symmetry.space_group_name_H-M   'P 1'
#
loop_
_entity.id
_entity.type
_entity.pdbx_description
1 polymer ?
#
loop_
_entity_poly.entity_id
_entity_poly.type
_entity_poly.pdbx_seq_one_letter_code
_entity_poly.pdbx_strand_id
1 'polypeptide(L)' 'MGRYNHNLLHGRSRMATGGNTPPSIKSDGLDVEFSEALADHDDLVAQARSKAADARAKSRK' A
#
# COMPACT_ATOMS: atom_id res chain seq x y z
N MET A 1 12.49 20.15 -48.84
CA MET A 1 11.27 20.65 -48.17
C MET A 1 11.09 19.91 -46.85
N GLY A 2 11.33 20.60 -45.73
CA GLY A 2 10.82 20.34 -44.36
C GLY A 2 11.03 18.97 -43.70
N ARG A 3 12.11 18.80 -42.92
CA ARG A 3 12.18 17.81 -41.84
C ARG A 3 11.75 18.50 -40.53
N TYR A 4 10.59 18.18 -39.99
CA TYR A 4 10.15 18.67 -38.68
C TYR A 4 10.14 17.50 -37.68
N ASN A 5 11.25 17.34 -36.97
CA ASN A 5 11.33 16.47 -35.80
C ASN A 5 10.63 17.19 -34.63
N HIS A 6 9.45 16.73 -34.26
CA HIS A 6 8.72 17.24 -33.09
C HIS A 6 9.08 16.38 -31.86
N ASN A 7 10.29 16.55 -31.34
CA ASN A 7 10.60 16.20 -29.96
C ASN A 7 9.88 17.20 -29.04
N LEU A 8 8.55 17.10 -28.96
CA LEU A 8 7.82 17.74 -27.87
C LEU A 8 7.97 16.82 -26.68
N LEU A 9 8.96 17.18 -25.87
CA LEU A 9 9.05 16.93 -24.44
C LEU A 9 7.64 17.02 -23.85
N HIS A 10 6.96 15.89 -23.71
CA HIS A 10 5.70 15.83 -22.99
C HIS A 10 6.07 16.02 -21.52
N GLY A 11 6.14 17.28 -21.10
CA GLY A 11 6.13 17.69 -19.71
C GLY A 11 4.85 17.16 -19.10
N ARG A 12 4.89 15.91 -18.63
CA ARG A 12 3.83 15.31 -17.86
C ARG A 12 3.75 16.13 -16.60
N SER A 13 2.79 17.06 -16.59
CA SER A 13 2.30 17.71 -15.39
C SER A 13 2.05 16.61 -14.38
N ARG A 14 2.98 16.45 -13.43
CA ARG A 14 2.79 15.69 -12.21
C ARG A 14 1.84 16.54 -11.39
N MET A 15 0.57 16.59 -11.82
CA MET A 15 -0.54 16.94 -10.96
C MET A 15 -0.32 16.08 -9.73
N ALA A 16 0.16 16.74 -8.68
CA ALA A 16 0.42 16.12 -7.41
C ALA A 16 -0.84 15.34 -7.10
N THR A 17 -0.70 14.01 -7.13
CA THR A 17 -1.63 13.08 -6.54
C THR A 17 -1.81 13.58 -5.12
N GLY A 18 -2.82 14.43 -4.90
CA GLY A 18 -3.50 14.61 -3.63
C GLY A 18 -4.10 13.26 -3.34
N GLY A 19 -3.22 12.37 -2.89
CA GLY A 19 -3.57 11.00 -2.56
C GLY A 19 -4.61 11.11 -1.47
N ASN A 20 -5.75 10.48 -1.71
CA ASN A 20 -6.70 10.13 -0.65
C ASN A 20 -6.09 9.06 0.29
N THR A 21 -4.77 9.07 0.44
CA THR A 21 -4.03 8.19 1.31
C THR A 21 -4.12 8.81 2.69
N PRO A 22 -4.70 8.11 3.67
CA PRO A 22 -4.68 8.59 5.04
C PRO A 22 -3.23 8.89 5.45
N PRO A 23 -3.00 9.92 6.28
CA PRO A 23 -1.67 10.23 6.78
C PRO A 23 -1.06 8.96 7.38
N SER A 24 0.23 8.74 7.14
CA SER A 24 0.96 7.59 7.67
C SER A 24 0.74 7.50 9.18
N ILE A 25 0.00 6.49 9.63
CA ILE A 25 -0.24 6.23 11.05
C ILE A 25 1.10 5.78 11.62
N LYS A 26 1.70 6.64 12.43
CA LYS A 26 2.93 6.29 13.16
C LYS A 26 2.55 5.23 14.19
N SER A 27 3.25 4.10 14.18
CA SER A 27 3.15 3.13 15.27
C SER A 27 3.84 3.72 16.50
N ASP A 28 3.19 3.70 17.66
CA ASP A 28 3.71 4.26 18.91
C ASP A 28 4.94 3.52 19.47
N GLY A 29 5.36 2.43 18.81
CA GLY A 29 6.54 1.64 19.17
C GLY A 29 6.34 0.78 20.42
N LEU A 30 5.11 0.62 20.86
CA LEU A 30 4.75 -0.27 21.96
C LEU A 30 4.59 -1.70 21.42
N ASP A 31 5.43 -2.60 21.92
CA ASP A 31 5.28 -4.03 21.69
C ASP A 31 4.19 -4.54 22.64
N VAL A 32 3.00 -4.81 22.10
CA VAL A 32 1.86 -5.37 22.86
C VAL A 32 1.68 -6.83 22.47
N GLU A 33 1.65 -7.73 23.45
CA GLU A 33 1.44 -9.14 23.20
C GLU A 33 0.01 -9.45 22.78
N PHE A 34 -0.13 -10.22 21.69
CA PHE A 34 -1.42 -10.74 21.25
C PHE A 34 -1.93 -11.82 22.21
N SER A 35 -3.16 -11.67 22.69
CA SER A 35 -3.85 -12.67 23.52
C SER A 35 -5.02 -13.27 22.76
N GLU A 36 -4.92 -14.55 22.38
CA GLU A 36 -5.98 -15.24 21.60
C GLU A 36 -7.31 -15.32 22.35
N ALA A 37 -7.28 -15.46 23.68
CA ALA A 37 -8.49 -15.50 24.51
C ALA A 37 -9.25 -14.17 24.58
N LEU A 38 -8.59 -13.06 24.23
CA LEU A 38 -9.20 -11.73 24.21
C LEU A 38 -9.63 -11.30 22.80
N ALA A 39 -9.19 -12.05 21.78
CA ALA A 39 -9.48 -11.74 20.40
C ALA A 39 -10.95 -11.99 20.10
N ASP A 40 -11.59 -11.03 19.44
CA ASP A 40 -12.93 -11.25 18.92
C ASP A 40 -12.90 -12.00 17.58
N HIS A 41 -14.07 -12.28 17.04
CA HIS A 41 -14.19 -12.96 15.76
C HIS A 41 -13.52 -12.18 14.62
N ASP A 42 -13.59 -10.85 14.65
CA ASP A 42 -13.08 -10.00 13.58
C ASP A 42 -11.56 -9.95 13.60
N ASP A 43 -10.94 -9.94 14.78
CA ASP A 43 -9.49 -10.07 14.96
C ASP A 43 -8.95 -11.36 14.34
N LEU A 44 -9.63 -12.51 14.59
CA LEU A 44 -9.23 -13.80 14.03
C LEU A 44 -9.33 -13.82 12.50
N VAL A 45 -10.43 -13.27 11.95
CA VAL A 45 -10.64 -13.19 10.51
C VAL A 45 -9.62 -12.25 9.86
N ALA A 46 -9.30 -11.13 10.49
CA ALA A 46 -8.30 -10.18 10.01
C ALA A 46 -6.92 -10.84 9.92
N GLN A 47 -6.50 -11.58 10.94
CA GLN A 47 -5.24 -12.33 10.91
C GLN A 47 -5.22 -13.37 9.79
N ALA A 48 -6.30 -14.14 9.61
CA ALA A 48 -6.40 -15.14 8.56
C ALA A 48 -6.27 -14.51 7.16
N ARG A 49 -6.95 -13.37 6.93
CA ARG A 49 -6.87 -12.63 5.67
C ARG A 49 -5.47 -12.07 5.42
N SER A 50 -4.82 -11.53 6.44
CA SER A 50 -3.45 -11.00 6.35
C SER A 50 -2.47 -12.10 5.94
N LYS A 51 -2.48 -13.24 6.64
CA LYS A 51 -1.64 -14.41 6.31
C LYS A 51 -1.83 -14.89 4.86
N ALA A 52 -3.09 -14.92 4.39
CA ALA A 52 -3.39 -15.30 3.00
C ALA A 52 -2.86 -14.29 1.97
N ALA A 53 -2.92 -12.99 2.28
CA ALA A 53 -2.35 -11.95 1.42
C ALA A 53 -0.83 -12.05 1.33
N ASP A 54 -0.15 -12.29 2.47
CA ASP A 54 1.30 -12.46 2.52
C ASP A 54 1.76 -13.68 1.72
N ALA A 55 1.03 -14.81 1.82
CA ALA A 55 1.33 -16.00 1.04
C ALA A 55 1.28 -15.72 -0.47
N ARG A 56 0.25 -14.98 -0.92
CA ARG A 56 0.12 -14.55 -2.33
C ARG A 56 1.21 -13.56 -2.74
N ALA A 57 1.62 -12.67 -1.85
CA ALA A 57 2.68 -11.72 -2.14
C ALA A 57 4.03 -12.44 -2.30
N LYS A 58 4.33 -13.40 -1.42
CA LYS A 58 5.53 -14.23 -1.48
C LYS A 58 5.56 -15.11 -2.74
N SER A 59 4.43 -15.64 -3.18
CA SER A 59 4.38 -16.47 -4.39
C SER A 59 4.56 -15.68 -5.69
N ARG A 60 4.47 -14.35 -5.65
CA ARG A 60 4.70 -13.45 -6.80
C ARG A 60 6.12 -12.88 -6.86
N LYS A 61 6.97 -13.24 -5.90
CA LYS A 61 8.37 -12.83 -5.84
C LYS A 61 9.25 -13.90 -6.47
#